data_AF-A0A822G0V3-F1
#
_entry.id   AF-A0A822G0V3-F1
#
_cell.length_a   1.000
_cell.length_b   1.000
_cell.length_c   1.000
_cell.angle_alpha   90.00
_cell.angle_beta   90.00
_cell.angle_gamma   90.00
#
_symmetry.space_group_name_H-M   'P 1'
#
loop_
_entity.id
_entity.type
_entity.pdbx_description
1 polymer ?
#
loop_
_entity_poly.entity_id
_entity_poly.type
_entity_poly.pdbx_seq_one_letter_code
_entity_poly.pdbx_strand_id
1 'polypeptide(L)' 'MSKRSEVEPTSLSSTTTSEIKIFYYIDHEDLPYLTKLNVTGLPRLKDFKNALGRN' A
#
# COMPACT_ATOMS: atom_id res chain seq x y z
N MET A 1 -8.60 18.41 -45.08
CA MET A 1 -8.31 19.12 -43.82
C MET A 1 -9.55 18.98 -42.95
N SER A 2 -9.61 18.40 -41.76
CA SER A 2 -8.64 17.79 -40.85
C SER A 2 -9.41 16.76 -40.02
N LYS A 3 -8.89 15.54 -39.86
CA LYS A 3 -9.41 14.57 -38.89
C LYS A 3 -9.07 15.10 -37.49
N ARG A 4 -10.07 15.36 -36.64
CA ARG A 4 -9.84 15.60 -35.21
C ARG A 4 -9.52 14.25 -34.58
N SER A 5 -8.26 14.07 -34.17
CA SER A 5 -7.86 12.97 -33.31
C SER A 5 -8.43 13.25 -31.92
N GLU A 6 -9.39 12.42 -31.52
CA GLU A 6 -9.87 12.32 -30.15
C GLU A 6 -8.75 11.68 -29.33
N VAL A 7 -8.05 12.49 -28.54
CA VAL A 7 -7.09 12.00 -27.56
C VAL A 7 -7.89 11.50 -26.37
N GLU A 8 -8.07 10.18 -26.27
CA GLU A 8 -8.48 9.54 -25.01
C GLU A 8 -7.49 9.95 -23.91
N PRO A 9 -7.95 10.42 -22.73
CA PRO A 9 -7.08 10.51 -21.58
C PRO A 9 -6.86 9.08 -21.08
N THR A 10 -5.77 8.45 -21.52
CA THR A 10 -5.25 7.25 -20.87
C THR A 10 -4.89 7.65 -19.44
N SER A 11 -5.80 7.43 -18.50
CA SER A 11 -5.53 7.55 -17.08
C SER A 11 -4.50 6.49 -16.71
N LEU A 12 -3.23 6.85 -16.86
CA LEU A 12 -2.11 6.22 -16.19
C LEU A 12 -2.36 6.41 -14.69
N SER A 13 -3.16 5.50 -14.09
CA SER A 13 -3.10 5.35 -12.65
C SER A 13 -1.71 4.81 -12.38
N SER A 14 -0.78 5.69 -12.05
CA SER A 14 0.43 5.30 -11.37
C SER A 14 -0.03 4.59 -10.11
N THR A 15 -0.03 3.27 -10.12
CA THR A 15 -0.22 2.47 -8.91
C THR A 15 1.03 2.71 -8.07
N THR A 16 1.03 3.80 -7.33
CA THR A 16 2.14 4.18 -6.46
C THR A 16 2.19 3.18 -5.31
N THR A 17 3.10 2.23 -5.41
CA THR A 17 3.45 1.35 -4.30
C THR A 17 4.05 2.22 -3.19
N SER A 18 3.45 2.18 -2.01
CA SER A 18 3.89 2.94 -0.85
C SER A 18 4.51 1.99 0.18
N GLU A 19 5.69 2.34 0.68
CA GLU A 19 6.28 1.70 1.86
C GLU A 19 5.70 2.37 3.12
N ILE A 20 5.14 1.55 4.01
CA ILE A 20 4.56 2.00 5.27
C ILE A 20 5.25 1.28 6.42
N LYS A 21 5.79 2.05 7.37
CA LYS A 21 6.42 1.54 8.58
C LYS A 21 5.39 1.56 9.72
N ILE A 22 5.17 0.41 10.33
CA ILE A 22 4.20 0.25 11.42
C ILE A 22 4.94 -0.14 12.69
N PHE A 23 4.78 0.68 13.72
CA PHE A 23 5.12 0.33 15.09
C PHE A 23 3.89 -0.25 15.77
N TYR A 24 4.02 -1.42 16.37
CA TYR A 24 2.92 -2.08 17.07
C TYR A 24 3.41 -2.67 18.40
N TYR A 25 2.49 -2.74 19.36
CA TYR A 25 2.74 -3.27 20.69
C TYR A 25 1.99 -4.59 20.85
N ILE A 26 2.53 -5.46 21.71
CA ILE A 26 1.88 -6.67 22.19
C ILE A 26 1.77 -6.51 23.71
N ASP A 27 0.61 -6.80 24.28
CA ASP A 27 0.26 -6.41 25.67
C ASP A 27 1.25 -6.86 26.76
N HIS A 28 1.97 -7.96 26.55
CA HIS A 28 2.94 -8.51 27.50
C HIS A 28 4.40 -8.20 27.15
N GLU A 29 4.62 -7.28 26.21
CA GLU A 29 5.94 -6.92 25.72
C GLU A 29 6.25 -5.45 25.95
N ASP A 30 7.40 -5.20 26.56
CA ASP A 30 7.82 -3.85 26.96
C ASP A 30 8.26 -2.98 25.77
N LEU A 31 8.67 -3.60 24.66
CA LEU A 31 9.21 -2.90 23.49
C LEU A 31 8.27 -3.04 22.27
N PRO A 32 8.13 -1.97 21.47
CA PRO A 32 7.39 -2.06 20.23
C PRO A 32 8.15 -2.84 19.16
N TYR A 33 7.38 -3.46 18.29
CA TYR A 33 7.88 -4.08 17.07
C TYR A 33 7.74 -3.13 15.90
N LEU A 34 8.68 -3.23 14.95
CA LEU A 34 8.65 -2.51 13.69
C LEU A 34 8.45 -3.50 12.55
N THR A 35 7.40 -3.32 11.76
CA THR A 35 7.21 -4.03 10.48
C THR A 35 7.09 -3.05 9.32
N LYS A 36 7.38 -3.53 8.11
CA LYS A 36 7.28 -2.77 6.86
C LYS A 36 6.23 -3.41 5.96
N LEU A 37 5.29 -2.60 5.48
CA LEU A 37 4.31 -2.98 4.48
C LEU A 37 4.62 -2.31 3.16
N ASN A 38 4.62 -3.10 2.09
CA ASN A 38 4.61 -2.57 0.73
C ASN A 38 3.21 -2.80 0.17
N VAL A 39 2.44 -1.72 0.03
CA VAL A 39 1.05 -1.79 -0.45
C VAL A 39 0.85 -0.87 -1.63
N THR A 40 -0.01 -1.31 -2.54
CA THR A 40 -0.46 -0.49 -3.66
C THR A 40 -1.77 0.18 -3.25
N GLY A 41 -1.75 1.50 -3.08
CA GLY A 41 -2.90 2.26 -2.57
C GLY A 41 -2.96 2.31 -1.03
N LEU A 42 -4.17 2.46 -0.48
CA LEU A 42 -4.36 2.61 0.98
C LEU A 42 -4.18 1.26 1.70
N PRO A 43 -3.42 1.23 2.82
CA PRO A 43 -3.21 0.02 3.60
C PRO A 43 -4.51 -0.49 4.21
N ARG A 44 -4.68 -1.82 4.25
CA ARG A 44 -5.80 -2.50 4.92
C ARG A 44 -5.28 -3.42 6.01
N LEU A 45 -6.17 -3.78 6.93
CA LEU A 45 -5.85 -4.70 8.03
C LEU A 45 -5.31 -6.06 7.55
N LYS A 46 -5.80 -6.56 6.41
CA LYS A 46 -5.30 -7.81 5.82
C LYS A 46 -3.81 -7.72 5.47
N ASP A 47 -3.35 -6.56 4.99
CA ASP A 47 -1.98 -6.37 4.54
C ASP A 47 -1.04 -6.39 5.76
N PHE A 48 -1.48 -5.80 6.87
CA PHE A 48 -0.79 -5.90 8.16
C PHE A 48 -0.72 -7.34 8.68
N LYS A 49 -1.85 -8.07 8.71
CA LYS A 49 -1.86 -9.48 9.16
C LYS A 49 -0.96 -10.37 8.32
N ASN A 50 -0.97 -10.20 7.00
CA ASN A 50 -0.11 -10.94 6.08
C ASN A 50 1.38 -10.68 6.37
N ALA A 51 1.76 -9.44 6.67
CA ALA A 51 3.14 -9.10 7.00
C ALA A 51 3.61 -9.63 8.36
N LEU A 52 2.69 -10.01 9.26
CA LEU A 52 3.02 -10.70 10.51
C LEU A 52 3.16 -12.22 10.34
N GLY A 53 2.93 -12.76 9.13
CA GLY A 53 3.02 -14.21 8.88
C GLY A 53 1.97 -15.03 9.62
N ARG A 54 0.92 -14.40 10.15
CA ARG A 54 -0.21 -15.06 10.81
C ARG A 54 -1.27 -15.38 9.76
N ASN A 55 -1.16 -16.55 9.14
CA ASN A 55 -2.14 -17.08 8.19
C ASN A 55 -3.17 -17.94 8.93
#